data_AF-A0AAU5BMB8-F1
#
_entry.id   AF-A0AAU5BMB8-F1
#
_cell.length_a   1.000
_cell.length_b   1.000
_cell.length_c   1.000
_cell.angle_alpha   90.00
_cell.angle_beta   90.00
_cell.angle_gamma   90.00
#
_symmetry.space_group_name_H-M   'P 1'
#
loop_
_entity.id
_entity.type
_entity.pdbx_description
1 polymer ?
#
loop_
_entity_poly.entity_id
_entity_poly.type
_entity_poly.pdbx_seq_one_letter_code
_entity_poly.pdbx_strand_id
1 'polypeptide(L)'
;MDSPVLTPDELDLQASRLRDSETWQRIVTGWDRSAPEPVRLRPADISHTGSTGATGPTGATGPTGPTPAEALPTRSPEHWRGLLSLPVDQLVAESLRALPTASSTAAPAERRLPGRLGAMLPDRLHSWRRIGRSDVRPSVHLAYARQILTEWGWQNTPYRLRDARGARCVCGAMLTAHRLGYGSADTVDRAGAWMITELRSQGWTDLIGPWNRAPGRTAADALALVDATIRRASQAGH
;
A
#
# COMPACT_ATOMS: atom_id res chain seq x y z
N MET A 1 -13.22 -32.28 11.47
CA MET A 1 -11.84 -32.36 10.93
C MET A 1 -11.15 -31.07 11.32
N ASP A 2 -10.24 -31.13 12.28
CA ASP A 2 -9.43 -29.98 12.67
C ASP A 2 -8.50 -29.60 11.52
N SER A 3 -8.68 -28.39 10.96
CA SER A 3 -7.73 -27.85 10.01
C SER A 3 -6.44 -27.49 10.76
N PRO A 4 -5.28 -27.96 10.32
CA PRO A 4 -4.02 -27.58 10.95
C PRO A 4 -3.84 -26.06 10.84
N VAL A 5 -3.50 -25.42 11.95
CA VAL A 5 -3.12 -24.00 11.94
C VAL A 5 -1.77 -23.89 11.26
N LEU A 6 -1.77 -23.47 9.99
CA LEU A 6 -0.56 -23.23 9.20
C LEU A 6 -0.01 -21.83 9.52
N THR A 7 1.31 -21.74 9.64
CA THR A 7 1.99 -20.43 9.61
C THR A 7 1.90 -19.82 8.20
N PRO A 8 2.07 -18.48 8.04
CA PRO A 8 2.05 -17.84 6.73
C PRO A 8 3.02 -18.47 5.71
N ASP A 9 4.25 -18.79 6.14
CA ASP A 9 5.27 -19.37 5.26
C ASP A 9 4.90 -20.80 4.82
N GLU A 10 4.29 -21.58 5.70
CA GLU A 10 3.79 -22.93 5.38
C GLU A 10 2.60 -22.87 4.43
N LEU A 11 1.71 -21.88 4.59
CA LEU A 11 0.61 -21.64 3.67
C LEU A 11 1.13 -21.26 2.28
N ASP A 12 2.11 -20.36 2.19
CA ASP A 12 2.72 -19.96 0.93
C ASP A 12 3.42 -21.13 0.23
N LEU A 13 4.13 -21.96 0.98
CA LEU A 13 4.77 -23.16 0.44
C LEU A 13 3.74 -24.18 -0.08
N GLN A 14 2.64 -24.38 0.64
CA GLN A 14 1.53 -25.25 0.20
C GLN A 14 0.84 -24.69 -1.05
N ALA A 15 0.61 -23.38 -1.11
CA ALA A 15 0.03 -22.71 -2.27
C ALA A 15 0.94 -22.80 -3.50
N SER A 16 2.25 -22.63 -3.33
CA SER A 16 3.23 -22.80 -4.41
C SER A 16 3.21 -24.22 -4.97
N ARG A 17 3.22 -25.24 -4.09
CA ARG A 17 3.12 -26.65 -4.49
C ARG A 17 1.82 -26.97 -5.22
N LEU A 18 0.70 -26.41 -4.76
CA LEU A 18 -0.59 -26.58 -5.43
C LEU A 18 -0.55 -25.96 -6.83
N ARG A 19 -0.03 -24.74 -6.97
CA ARG A 19 0.10 -24.03 -8.26
C ARG A 19 0.95 -24.80 -9.27
N ASP A 20 2.02 -25.45 -8.80
CA ASP A 20 2.93 -26.23 -9.64
C ASP A 20 2.37 -27.63 -9.98
N SER A 21 1.29 -28.05 -9.33
CA SER A 21 0.71 -29.38 -9.55
C SER A 21 0.01 -29.49 -10.91
N GLU A 22 0.07 -30.68 -11.52
CA GLU A 22 -0.67 -31.00 -12.74
C GLU A 22 -2.19 -30.86 -12.55
N THR A 23 -2.69 -31.12 -11.33
CA THR A 23 -4.09 -30.95 -10.98
C THR A 23 -4.52 -29.50 -11.16
N TRP A 24 -3.72 -28.55 -10.68
CA TRP A 24 -3.98 -27.13 -10.86
C TRP A 24 -3.94 -26.73 -12.34
N GLN A 25 -2.93 -27.18 -13.09
CA GLN A 25 -2.84 -26.90 -14.53
C GLN A 25 -4.06 -27.43 -15.30
N ARG A 26 -4.54 -28.63 -14.96
CA ARG A 26 -5.74 -29.23 -15.55
C ARG A 26 -7.02 -28.46 -15.23
N ILE A 27 -7.16 -27.95 -14.00
CA ILE A 27 -8.29 -27.11 -13.60
C ILE A 27 -8.30 -25.80 -14.38
N VAL A 28 -7.15 -25.10 -14.44
CA VAL A 28 -7.04 -23.81 -15.12
C VAL A 28 -7.26 -23.95 -16.62
N THR A 29 -6.71 -24.97 -17.26
CA THR A 29 -6.91 -25.23 -18.70
C THR A 29 -8.33 -25.69 -19.04
N GLY A 30 -9.05 -26.31 -18.09
CA GLY A 30 -10.45 -26.72 -18.22
C GLY A 30 -11.48 -25.68 -17.74
N TRP A 31 -11.04 -24.49 -17.32
CA TRP A 31 -11.89 -23.50 -16.64
C TRP A 31 -13.07 -23.05 -17.50
N ASP A 32 -12.84 -22.83 -18.80
CA ASP A 32 -13.87 -22.43 -19.77
C ASP A 32 -15.00 -23.46 -19.92
N ARG A 33 -14.77 -24.72 -19.52
CA ARG A 33 -15.77 -25.80 -19.59
C ARG A 33 -16.60 -25.97 -18.32
N SER A 34 -16.20 -25.32 -17.21
CA SER A 34 -16.78 -25.51 -15.88
C SER A 34 -17.48 -24.26 -15.34
N ALA A 35 -17.29 -23.10 -15.97
CA ALA A 35 -17.99 -21.88 -15.60
C ALA A 35 -19.44 -21.94 -16.12
N PRO A 36 -20.48 -21.86 -15.26
CA PRO A 36 -21.84 -21.67 -15.74
C PRO A 36 -21.94 -20.35 -16.50
N GLU A 37 -22.68 -20.34 -17.60
CA GLU A 37 -22.90 -19.15 -18.41
C GLU A 37 -23.46 -18.01 -17.53
N PRO A 38 -22.89 -16.80 -17.56
CA PRO A 38 -23.33 -15.72 -16.68
C PRO A 38 -24.79 -15.39 -16.96
N VAL A 39 -25.65 -15.65 -15.98
CA VAL A 39 -27.06 -15.25 -16.02
C VAL A 39 -27.11 -13.73 -16.04
N ARG A 40 -27.43 -13.15 -17.21
CA ARG A 40 -27.75 -11.72 -17.30
C ARG A 40 -29.07 -11.46 -16.59
N LEU A 41 -29.02 -10.94 -15.37
CA LEU A 41 -30.21 -10.43 -14.69
C LEU A 41 -30.74 -9.21 -15.46
N ARG A 42 -32.05 -9.21 -15.74
CA ARG A 42 -32.74 -8.09 -16.38
C ARG A 42 -32.89 -6.96 -15.34
N PRO A 43 -32.79 -5.67 -15.74
CA PRO A 43 -32.84 -4.53 -14.81
C PRO A 43 -34.13 -4.37 -13.97
N ALA A 44 -35.15 -5.21 -14.14
CA ALA A 44 -36.44 -5.06 -13.49
C ALA A 44 -36.52 -5.63 -12.05
N ASP A 45 -35.57 -6.48 -11.65
CA ASP A 45 -35.65 -7.18 -10.36
C ASP A 45 -35.00 -6.40 -9.20
N ILE A 46 -34.44 -5.21 -9.46
CA ILE A 46 -33.86 -4.33 -8.44
C ILE A 46 -34.90 -3.30 -8.00
N SER A 47 -35.99 -3.75 -7.36
CA SER A 47 -36.98 -2.85 -6.75
C SER A 47 -36.95 -2.95 -5.22
N HIS A 48 -36.48 -1.85 -4.63
CA HIS A 48 -36.59 -1.46 -3.23
C HIS A 48 -37.92 -1.87 -2.59
N THR A 49 -37.87 -2.63 -1.49
CA THR A 49 -38.98 -2.70 -0.54
C THR A 49 -38.60 -1.94 0.72
N GLY A 50 -39.10 -0.70 0.83
CA GLY A 50 -39.09 0.10 2.04
C GLY A 50 -40.49 0.66 2.29
N SER A 51 -40.84 0.79 3.57
CA SER A 51 -42.09 1.35 4.13
C SER A 51 -43.28 0.35 4.14
N THR A 52 -44.04 0.14 5.22
CA THR A 52 -44.59 1.11 6.18
C THR A 52 -45.05 0.38 7.46
N GLY A 53 -44.94 1.02 8.63
CA GLY A 53 -45.37 0.49 9.93
C GLY A 53 -46.86 0.64 10.23
N ALA A 54 -47.30 -0.04 11.30
CA ALA A 54 -48.52 0.26 12.05
C ALA A 54 -48.38 -0.22 13.52
N THR A 55 -48.83 0.63 14.44
CA THR A 55 -48.66 0.59 15.91
C THR A 55 -49.85 -0.09 16.61
N GLY A 56 -49.63 -1.08 17.49
CA GLY A 56 -49.94 -1.07 18.94
C GLY A 56 -51.05 -2.06 19.38
N PRO A 57 -51.31 -2.32 20.69
CA PRO A 57 -50.50 -2.06 21.89
C PRO A 57 -50.46 -3.22 22.97
N THR A 58 -49.55 -3.05 23.93
CA THR A 58 -49.54 -3.44 25.39
C THR A 58 -49.76 -4.89 25.87
N GLY A 59 -48.75 -5.43 26.56
CA GLY A 59 -48.92 -6.49 27.56
C GLY A 59 -47.65 -7.07 28.21
N ALA A 60 -47.40 -6.66 29.46
CA ALA A 60 -46.67 -7.34 30.55
C ALA A 60 -45.11 -7.36 30.62
N THR A 61 -44.64 -7.05 31.83
CA THR A 61 -43.27 -6.78 32.26
C THR A 61 -42.62 -7.98 32.96
N GLY A 62 -41.35 -8.26 32.63
CA GLY A 62 -40.32 -8.80 33.55
C GLY A 62 -39.76 -10.19 33.21
N PRO A 63 -38.55 -10.58 33.70
CA PRO A 63 -37.38 -9.77 34.08
C PRO A 63 -36.12 -10.11 33.24
N THR A 64 -35.17 -9.19 33.28
CA THR A 64 -33.81 -9.19 32.71
C THR A 64 -32.99 -10.43 33.08
N GLY A 65 -32.53 -11.17 32.08
CA GLY A 65 -31.43 -12.14 32.16
C GLY A 65 -30.27 -11.68 31.26
N PRO A 66 -29.00 -11.93 31.64
CA PRO A 66 -27.84 -11.34 30.98
C PRO A 66 -27.66 -11.87 29.55
N THR A 67 -27.51 -10.92 28.64
CA THR A 67 -27.02 -11.02 27.27
C THR A 67 -25.86 -12.02 27.17
N PRO A 68 -25.95 -13.09 26.35
CA PRO A 68 -24.76 -13.83 25.97
C PRO A 68 -23.85 -12.88 25.19
N ALA A 69 -22.63 -12.73 25.69
CA ALA A 69 -21.56 -12.00 25.03
C ALA A 69 -21.54 -12.34 23.54
N GLU A 70 -21.53 -11.27 22.73
CA GLU A 70 -21.35 -11.26 21.30
C GLU A 70 -20.14 -12.13 20.93
N ALA A 71 -20.42 -13.38 20.59
CA ALA A 71 -19.43 -14.29 20.04
C ALA A 71 -19.03 -13.72 18.69
N LEU A 72 -17.78 -13.27 18.56
CA LEU A 72 -17.14 -12.99 17.27
C LEU A 72 -17.52 -14.12 16.30
N PRO A 73 -18.09 -13.82 15.12
CA PRO A 73 -18.49 -14.86 14.19
C PRO A 73 -17.25 -15.66 13.83
N THR A 74 -17.20 -16.91 14.27
CA THR A 74 -16.31 -17.93 13.72
C THR A 74 -16.49 -17.90 12.22
N ARG A 75 -15.48 -17.39 11.49
CA ARG A 75 -15.47 -17.34 10.04
C ARG A 75 -15.59 -18.77 9.52
N SER A 76 -16.81 -19.16 9.20
CA SER A 76 -17.10 -20.49 8.66
C SER A 76 -16.33 -20.69 7.34
N PRO A 77 -15.78 -21.88 7.08
CA PRO A 77 -15.13 -22.21 5.80
C PRO A 77 -16.05 -22.09 4.59
N GLU A 78 -17.35 -21.81 4.78
CA GLU A 78 -18.30 -21.55 3.68
C GLU A 78 -18.38 -20.07 3.28
N HIS A 79 -17.85 -19.17 4.12
CA HIS A 79 -17.91 -17.72 3.91
C HIS A 79 -17.25 -17.31 2.59
N TRP A 80 -16.08 -17.88 2.25
CA TRP A 80 -15.37 -17.53 1.01
C TRP A 80 -16.11 -18.01 -0.26
N ARG A 81 -16.86 -19.13 -0.20
CA ARG A 81 -17.68 -19.58 -1.33
C ARG A 81 -18.85 -18.62 -1.57
N GLY A 82 -19.42 -18.09 -0.50
CA GLY A 82 -20.42 -17.03 -0.57
C GLY A 82 -19.88 -15.78 -1.27
N LEU A 83 -18.63 -15.39 -0.97
CA LEU A 83 -17.99 -14.24 -1.62
C LEU A 83 -17.84 -14.42 -3.14
N LEU A 84 -17.53 -15.64 -3.63
CA LEU A 84 -17.41 -15.89 -5.07
C LEU A 84 -18.71 -15.75 -5.86
N SER A 85 -19.85 -15.75 -5.17
CA SER A 85 -21.18 -15.61 -5.79
C SER A 85 -21.69 -14.16 -5.80
N LEU A 86 -20.98 -13.24 -5.13
CA LEU A 86 -21.33 -11.83 -5.09
C LEU A 86 -20.83 -11.10 -6.35
N PRO A 87 -21.60 -10.14 -6.89
CA PRO A 87 -21.10 -9.23 -7.92
C PRO A 87 -19.84 -8.50 -7.45
N VAL A 88 -18.89 -8.27 -8.35
CA VAL A 88 -17.62 -7.58 -8.04
C VAL A 88 -17.86 -6.24 -7.36
N ASP A 89 -18.84 -5.46 -7.80
CA ASP A 89 -19.17 -4.16 -7.18
C ASP A 89 -19.63 -4.30 -5.73
N GLN A 90 -20.37 -5.37 -5.41
CA GLN A 90 -20.79 -5.65 -4.02
C GLN A 90 -19.60 -6.13 -3.18
N LEU A 91 -18.72 -6.97 -3.72
CA LEU A 91 -17.48 -7.36 -3.04
C LEU A 91 -16.59 -6.16 -2.76
N VAL A 92 -16.44 -5.25 -3.73
CA VAL A 92 -15.68 -4.01 -3.58
C VAL A 92 -16.34 -3.13 -2.53
N ALA A 93 -17.66 -2.91 -2.59
CA ALA A 93 -18.38 -2.10 -1.61
C ALA A 93 -18.30 -2.68 -0.19
N GLU A 94 -18.44 -4.00 -0.04
CA GLU A 94 -18.35 -4.68 1.25
C GLU A 94 -16.92 -4.65 1.78
N SER A 95 -15.93 -4.89 0.93
CA SER A 95 -14.51 -4.79 1.30
C SER A 95 -14.16 -3.38 1.75
N LEU A 96 -14.62 -2.36 1.02
CA LEU A 96 -14.43 -0.95 1.37
C LEU A 96 -15.14 -0.58 2.67
N ARG A 97 -16.29 -1.22 2.98
CA ARG A 97 -17.03 -1.00 4.23
C ARG A 97 -16.42 -1.75 5.42
N ALA A 98 -15.81 -2.92 5.15
CA ALA A 98 -15.11 -3.75 6.12
C ALA A 98 -13.67 -3.28 6.38
N LEU A 99 -13.14 -2.37 5.55
CA LEU A 99 -11.97 -1.58 5.94
C LEU A 99 -12.31 -0.90 7.26
N PRO A 100 -11.42 -0.95 8.27
CA PRO A 100 -11.65 -0.26 9.52
C PRO A 100 -12.05 1.18 9.22
N THR A 101 -13.26 1.57 9.64
CA THR A 101 -13.59 3.00 9.72
C THR A 101 -12.47 3.65 10.51
N ALA A 102 -12.00 4.80 10.03
CA ALA A 102 -10.70 5.42 10.31
C ALA A 102 -10.35 5.74 11.79
N SER A 103 -11.02 5.10 12.76
CA SER A 103 -10.84 5.24 14.20
C SER A 103 -10.04 4.11 14.88
N SER A 104 -9.85 2.92 14.29
CA SER A 104 -9.06 1.84 14.97
C SER A 104 -7.60 1.73 14.53
N THR A 105 -7.16 2.53 13.57
CA THR A 105 -5.76 2.88 13.39
C THR A 105 -5.83 4.30 12.87
N ALA A 106 -5.65 5.28 13.75
CA ALA A 106 -5.41 6.63 13.29
C ALA A 106 -4.18 6.54 12.38
N ALA A 107 -4.41 6.53 11.06
CA ALA A 107 -3.34 6.73 10.10
C ALA A 107 -2.64 8.01 10.58
N PRO A 108 -1.36 7.97 10.94
CA PRO A 108 -0.68 9.17 11.38
C PRO A 108 -0.88 10.17 10.25
N ALA A 109 -1.59 11.26 10.54
CA ALA A 109 -1.98 12.23 9.54
C ALA A 109 -0.74 12.54 8.69
N GLU A 110 -0.73 12.08 7.43
CA GLU A 110 0.39 12.29 6.53
C GLU A 110 0.46 13.79 6.33
N ARG A 111 1.33 14.43 7.12
CA ARG A 111 1.44 15.87 7.12
C ARG A 111 2.10 16.22 5.80
N ARG A 112 1.31 16.82 4.90
CA ARG A 112 1.78 17.34 3.61
C ARG A 112 3.13 18.02 3.82
N LEU A 113 4.04 17.79 2.88
CA LEU A 113 5.36 18.39 2.96
C LEU A 113 5.22 19.91 3.17
N PRO A 114 6.13 20.52 3.92
CA PRO A 114 6.30 21.96 3.91
C PRO A 114 6.31 22.42 2.44
N GLY A 115 5.38 23.27 2.01
CA GLY A 115 5.31 23.71 0.60
C GLY A 115 6.62 24.39 0.13
N ARG A 116 6.65 24.99 -1.06
CA ARG A 116 7.91 25.51 -1.67
C ARG A 116 8.76 26.43 -0.78
N LEU A 117 8.16 27.23 0.10
CA LEU A 117 8.90 28.02 1.09
C LEU A 117 9.65 27.12 2.09
N GLY A 118 9.01 26.04 2.52
CA GLY A 118 9.60 24.99 3.35
C GLY A 118 10.79 24.28 2.73
N ALA A 119 10.84 24.16 1.39
CA ALA A 119 11.96 23.57 0.67
C ALA A 119 13.27 24.35 0.86
N MET A 120 13.15 25.68 1.02
CA MET A 120 14.27 26.62 1.22
C MET A 120 14.78 26.62 2.67
N LEU A 121 14.00 26.14 3.65
CA LEU A 121 14.50 26.02 5.01
C LEU A 121 15.56 24.90 5.13
N PRO A 122 16.62 25.11 5.94
CA PRO A 122 17.54 24.05 6.31
C PRO A 122 16.79 22.83 6.86
N ASP A 123 17.17 21.63 6.41
CA ASP A 123 16.48 20.40 6.82
C ASP A 123 16.46 20.16 8.33
N ARG A 124 17.42 20.72 9.08
CA ARG A 124 17.45 20.65 10.55
C ARG A 124 16.23 21.33 11.17
N LEU A 125 15.66 22.36 10.54
CA LEU A 125 14.45 23.01 11.05
C LEU A 125 13.19 22.17 10.83
N HIS A 126 13.25 21.23 9.89
CA HIS A 126 12.20 20.22 9.71
C HIS A 126 12.24 19.12 10.77
N SER A 127 13.33 19.00 11.54
CA SER A 127 13.42 18.01 12.63
C SER A 127 12.41 18.29 13.75
N TRP A 128 12.00 19.54 13.97
CA TRP A 128 10.89 19.87 14.88
C TRP A 128 9.53 19.37 14.37
N ARG A 129 9.41 19.08 13.07
CA ARG A 129 8.25 18.43 12.45
C ARG A 129 8.40 16.93 12.32
N ARG A 130 9.44 16.32 12.92
CA ARG A 130 9.64 14.87 12.90
C ARG A 130 8.47 14.18 13.61
N ILE A 131 7.49 13.77 12.80
CA ILE A 131 6.32 12.98 13.20
C ILE A 131 6.43 11.56 12.59
N GLY A 132 7.39 11.35 11.69
CA GLY A 132 7.53 10.11 10.93
C GLY A 132 8.06 8.92 11.73
N ARG A 133 7.80 7.72 11.18
CA ARG A 133 8.24 6.43 11.71
C ARG A 133 9.70 6.15 11.33
N SER A 134 10.52 5.77 12.30
CA SER A 134 11.92 5.38 12.07
C SER A 134 12.05 4.05 11.33
N ASP A 135 11.05 3.18 11.42
CA ASP A 135 11.05 1.89 10.74
C ASP A 135 10.05 1.92 9.59
N VAL A 136 10.56 2.24 8.39
CA VAL A 136 9.81 2.12 7.14
C VAL A 136 10.63 1.30 6.15
N ARG A 137 9.90 0.64 5.26
CA ARG A 137 10.47 -0.11 4.13
C ARG A 137 11.24 0.85 3.19
N PRO A 138 12.39 0.43 2.61
CA PRO A 138 13.09 1.17 1.57
C PRO A 138 12.21 1.75 0.45
N SER A 139 11.23 0.99 -0.08
CA SER A 139 10.30 1.47 -1.10
C SER A 139 9.44 2.64 -0.62
N VAL A 140 8.96 2.58 0.62
CA VAL A 140 8.18 3.64 1.26
C VAL A 140 9.05 4.89 1.46
N HIS A 141 10.28 4.72 1.92
CA HIS A 141 11.24 5.82 2.04
C HIS A 141 11.50 6.50 0.68
N LEU A 142 11.68 5.71 -0.38
CA LEU A 142 11.85 6.21 -1.75
C LEU A 142 10.59 6.91 -2.27
N ALA A 143 9.39 6.48 -1.88
CA ALA A 143 8.15 7.18 -2.22
C ALA A 143 8.10 8.60 -1.61
N TYR A 144 8.55 8.77 -0.37
CA TYR A 144 8.68 10.12 0.21
C TYR A 144 9.78 10.93 -0.47
N ALA A 145 10.91 10.31 -0.84
CA ALA A 145 11.95 10.97 -1.63
C ALA A 145 11.41 11.44 -2.99
N ARG A 146 10.59 10.62 -3.66
CA ARG A 146 9.88 10.99 -4.89
C ARG A 146 8.97 12.21 -4.68
N GLN A 147 8.19 12.21 -3.61
CA GLN A 147 7.30 13.33 -3.29
C GLN A 147 8.10 14.62 -3.08
N ILE A 148 9.23 14.56 -2.37
CA ILE A 148 10.14 15.70 -2.18
C ILE A 148 10.66 16.22 -3.53
N LEU A 149 11.14 15.33 -4.41
CA LEU A 149 11.61 15.74 -5.75
C LEU A 149 10.51 16.41 -6.58
N THR A 150 9.27 15.96 -6.42
CA THR A 150 8.11 16.48 -7.15
C THR A 150 7.67 17.85 -6.62
N GLU A 151 7.55 17.99 -5.30
CA GLU A 151 7.02 19.21 -4.68
C GLU A 151 8.08 20.31 -4.56
N TRP A 152 9.32 19.94 -4.24
CA TRP A 152 10.42 20.88 -3.94
C TRP A 152 11.35 21.08 -5.13
N GLY A 153 11.23 20.22 -6.15
CA GLY A 153 12.01 20.27 -7.37
C GLY A 153 13.29 19.44 -7.30
N TRP A 154 13.81 19.15 -8.49
CA TRP A 154 15.04 18.40 -8.69
C TRP A 154 16.19 19.32 -9.15
N GLN A 155 17.42 18.98 -8.75
CA GLN A 155 18.63 19.66 -9.22
C GLN A 155 19.80 18.69 -9.46
N ASN A 156 20.67 19.05 -10.40
CA ASN A 156 21.87 18.29 -10.80
C ASN A 156 23.20 18.96 -10.48
N THR A 157 23.19 20.01 -9.65
CA THR A 157 24.40 20.77 -9.33
C THR A 157 25.43 19.85 -8.63
N PRO A 158 26.69 19.85 -9.05
CA PRO A 158 27.71 18.98 -8.48
C PRO A 158 27.84 19.12 -6.96
N TYR A 159 27.93 17.98 -6.27
CA TYR A 159 28.19 17.85 -4.83
C TYR A 159 27.25 18.63 -3.90
N ARG A 160 26.11 19.11 -4.41
CA ARG A 160 25.08 19.74 -3.60
C ARG A 160 23.92 18.78 -3.42
N LEU A 161 23.53 18.58 -2.17
CA LEU A 161 22.28 17.88 -1.84
C LEU A 161 21.05 18.74 -2.12
N ARG A 162 21.25 20.05 -2.14
CA ARG A 162 20.22 21.07 -2.22
C ARG A 162 20.75 22.35 -2.87
N ASP A 163 19.93 23.00 -3.69
CA ASP A 163 20.22 24.33 -4.23
C ASP A 163 19.65 25.49 -3.37
N ALA A 164 19.87 26.74 -3.78
CA ALA A 164 19.35 27.90 -3.04
C ALA A 164 17.81 27.97 -3.02
N ARG A 165 17.14 27.35 -4.01
CA ARG A 165 15.67 27.34 -4.12
C ARG A 165 15.02 26.19 -3.37
N GLY A 166 15.82 25.27 -2.83
CA GLY A 166 15.32 24.08 -2.16
C GLY A 166 15.05 22.90 -3.10
N ALA A 167 15.50 22.93 -4.35
CA ALA A 167 15.50 21.72 -5.15
C ALA A 167 16.51 20.71 -4.58
N ARG A 168 16.21 19.40 -4.65
CA ARG A 168 17.06 18.32 -4.11
C ARG A 168 17.63 17.47 -5.24
N CYS A 169 18.85 16.94 -5.07
CA CYS A 169 19.27 15.79 -5.88
C CYS A 169 18.63 14.52 -5.31
N VAL A 170 18.77 13.38 -6.00
CA VAL A 170 18.22 12.10 -5.53
C VAL A 170 18.69 11.74 -4.11
N CYS A 171 20.01 11.82 -3.83
CA CYS A 171 20.52 11.58 -2.47
C CYS A 171 20.01 12.61 -1.46
N GLY A 172 19.89 13.87 -1.88
CA GLY A 172 19.37 14.95 -1.04
C GLY A 172 17.92 14.69 -0.64
N ALA A 173 17.09 14.18 -1.55
CA ALA A 173 15.69 13.87 -1.29
C ALA A 173 15.54 12.72 -0.27
N MET A 174 16.34 11.64 -0.40
CA MET A 174 16.36 10.55 0.59
C MET A 174 16.79 11.05 1.98
N LEU A 175 17.85 11.85 2.05
CA LEU A 175 18.29 12.44 3.32
C LEU A 175 17.27 13.39 3.93
N THR A 176 16.57 14.18 3.10
CA THR A 176 15.49 15.04 3.56
C THR A 176 14.31 14.21 4.07
N ALA A 177 13.93 13.11 3.41
CA ALA A 177 12.88 12.19 3.89
C ALA A 177 13.22 11.64 5.29
N HIS A 178 14.46 11.20 5.50
CA HIS A 178 14.93 10.75 6.81
C HIS A 178 14.87 11.87 7.88
N ARG A 179 15.24 13.10 7.53
CA ARG A 179 15.19 14.24 8.46
C ARG A 179 13.77 14.65 8.84
N LEU A 180 12.81 14.46 7.93
CA LEU A 180 11.38 14.60 8.19
C LEU A 180 10.81 13.45 9.05
N GLY A 181 11.60 12.41 9.29
CA GLY A 181 11.24 11.28 10.13
C GLY A 181 10.78 10.04 9.36
N TYR A 182 10.84 10.04 8.03
CA TYR A 182 10.44 8.88 7.22
C TYR A 182 11.63 7.93 7.07
N GLY A 183 11.78 6.99 8.00
CA GLY A 183 12.85 6.00 8.01
C GLY A 183 14.09 6.38 8.80
N SER A 184 14.89 5.36 9.11
CA SER A 184 16.16 5.45 9.85
C SER A 184 17.33 5.70 8.90
N ALA A 185 18.54 5.86 9.46
CA ALA A 185 19.75 5.88 8.65
C ALA A 185 19.95 4.55 7.89
N ASP A 186 19.67 3.42 8.54
CA ASP A 186 19.67 2.11 7.89
C ASP A 186 18.68 2.04 6.70
N THR A 187 17.48 2.60 6.87
CA THR A 187 16.51 2.68 5.78
C THR A 187 17.06 3.46 4.58
N VAL A 188 17.78 4.57 4.82
CA VAL A 188 18.42 5.37 3.77
C VAL A 188 19.50 4.55 3.06
N ASP A 189 20.35 3.85 3.80
CA ASP A 189 21.42 3.03 3.23
C ASP A 189 20.87 1.89 2.38
N ARG A 190 19.83 1.18 2.87
CA ARG A 190 19.13 0.14 2.10
C ARG A 190 18.43 0.70 0.86
N ALA A 191 17.76 1.85 0.97
CA ALA A 191 17.17 2.53 -0.18
C ALA A 191 18.24 2.94 -1.21
N GLY A 192 19.39 3.43 -0.74
CA GLY A 192 20.55 3.73 -1.57
C GLY A 192 21.09 2.50 -2.30
N ALA A 193 21.16 1.35 -1.63
CA ALA A 193 21.55 0.09 -2.24
C ALA A 193 20.59 -0.33 -3.37
N TRP A 194 19.27 -0.21 -3.16
CA TRP A 194 18.28 -0.47 -4.21
C TRP A 194 18.44 0.47 -5.41
N MET A 195 18.70 1.76 -5.17
CA MET A 195 18.97 2.73 -6.23
C MET A 195 20.23 2.36 -7.04
N ILE A 196 21.29 1.92 -6.37
CA ILE A 196 22.51 1.43 -7.05
C ILE A 196 22.19 0.19 -7.87
N THR A 197 21.45 -0.79 -7.33
CA THR A 197 21.03 -1.99 -8.09
C THR A 197 20.22 -1.62 -9.32
N GLU A 198 19.28 -0.68 -9.22
CA GLU A 198 18.50 -0.22 -10.36
C GLU A 198 19.38 0.47 -11.40
N LEU A 199 20.29 1.35 -10.99
CA LEU A 199 21.27 1.98 -11.88
C LEU A 199 22.12 0.95 -12.62
N ARG A 200 22.61 -0.08 -11.92
CA ARG A 200 23.37 -1.19 -12.52
C ARG A 200 22.55 -1.92 -13.58
N SER A 201 21.26 -2.16 -13.31
CA SER A 201 20.37 -2.81 -14.26
C SER A 201 20.13 -1.98 -15.54
N GLN A 202 20.27 -0.65 -15.44
CA GLN A 202 20.23 0.28 -16.57
C GLN A 202 21.60 0.50 -17.24
N GLY A 203 22.62 -0.30 -16.86
CA GLY A 203 23.97 -0.21 -17.41
C GLY A 203 24.85 0.89 -16.80
N TRP A 204 24.42 1.53 -15.70
CA TRP A 204 25.20 2.59 -15.08
C TRP A 204 26.25 2.08 -14.08
N THR A 205 27.50 2.45 -14.39
CA THR A 205 28.80 2.20 -13.74
C THR A 205 29.03 2.67 -12.31
N ASP A 206 28.47 3.82 -11.98
CA ASP A 206 28.96 4.66 -10.89
C ASP A 206 27.92 4.83 -9.79
N LEU A 207 28.24 5.65 -8.80
CA LEU A 207 27.32 6.02 -7.73
C LEU A 207 26.18 6.92 -8.24
N ILE A 208 25.17 7.08 -7.39
CA ILE A 208 23.99 7.94 -7.64
C ILE A 208 24.41 9.40 -7.92
N GLY A 209 25.46 9.89 -7.25
CA GLY A 209 25.97 11.26 -7.41
C GLY A 209 26.42 11.57 -8.85
N PRO A 210 27.40 10.83 -9.41
CA PRO A 210 27.78 10.89 -10.82
C PRO A 210 26.61 10.76 -11.79
N TRP A 211 25.67 9.83 -11.54
CA TRP A 211 24.48 9.70 -12.38
C TRP A 211 23.63 10.98 -12.38
N ASN A 212 23.35 11.54 -11.20
CA ASN A 212 22.48 12.71 -11.03
C ASN A 212 23.04 13.96 -11.73
N ARG A 213 24.37 14.06 -11.90
CA ARG A 213 25.06 15.18 -12.55
C ARG A 213 25.41 14.93 -14.02
N ALA A 214 25.08 13.75 -14.57
CA ALA A 214 25.44 13.44 -15.94
C ALA A 214 24.78 14.46 -16.91
N PRO A 215 25.50 14.92 -17.96
CA PRO A 215 24.94 15.84 -18.94
C PRO A 215 23.64 15.31 -19.55
N GLY A 216 22.67 16.19 -19.76
CA GLY A 216 21.37 15.83 -20.35
C GLY A 216 20.37 15.19 -19.38
N ARG A 217 20.74 14.94 -18.10
CA ARG A 217 19.78 14.46 -17.10
C ARG A 217 18.73 15.52 -16.79
N THR A 218 17.50 15.04 -16.66
CA THR A 218 16.32 15.84 -16.37
C THR A 218 15.67 15.43 -15.04
N ALA A 219 14.76 16.27 -14.54
CA ALA A 219 13.92 15.92 -13.40
C ALA A 219 13.06 14.68 -13.69
N ALA A 220 12.60 14.52 -14.94
CA ALA A 220 11.83 13.35 -15.36
C ALA A 220 12.66 12.06 -15.26
N ASP A 221 13.94 12.10 -15.64
CA ASP A 221 14.84 10.95 -15.48
C ASP A 221 15.03 10.58 -14.00
N ALA A 222 15.19 11.58 -13.13
CA ALA A 222 15.33 11.36 -11.69
C ALA A 222 14.08 10.71 -11.09
N LEU A 223 12.90 11.21 -11.47
CA LEU A 223 11.63 10.64 -11.04
C LEU A 223 11.42 9.22 -11.60
N ALA A 224 11.76 8.97 -12.86
CA ALA A 224 11.66 7.66 -13.49
C ALA A 224 12.59 6.63 -12.83
N LEU A 225 13.83 7.02 -12.49
CA LEU A 225 14.77 6.18 -11.76
C LEU A 225 14.22 5.81 -10.38
N VAL A 226 13.71 6.79 -9.63
CA VAL A 226 13.11 6.54 -8.31
C VAL A 226 11.88 5.64 -8.44
N ASP A 227 11.02 5.85 -9.44
CA ASP A 227 9.84 5.00 -9.67
C ASP A 227 10.20 3.55 -10.00
N ALA A 228 11.21 3.35 -10.85
CA ALA A 228 11.70 2.01 -11.17
C ALA A 228 12.27 1.32 -9.93
N THR A 229 13.02 2.06 -9.12
CA THR A 229 13.59 1.55 -7.86
C THR A 229 12.50 1.21 -6.84
N ILE A 230 11.47 2.06 -6.70
CA ILE A 230 10.31 1.79 -5.83
C ILE A 230 9.64 0.48 -6.26
N ARG A 231 9.33 0.32 -7.55
CA ARG A 231 8.70 -0.91 -8.05
C ARG A 231 9.54 -2.14 -7.75
N ARG A 232 10.85 -2.08 -8.03
CA ARG A 232 11.78 -3.18 -7.78
C ARG A 232 11.84 -3.55 -6.30
N ALA A 233 12.03 -2.57 -5.41
CA ALA A 233 12.09 -2.80 -3.97
C ALA A 233 10.77 -3.39 -3.44
N SER A 234 9.63 -2.81 -3.84
CA SER A 234 8.31 -3.30 -3.43
C SER A 234 8.03 -4.73 -3.88
N GLN A 235 8.43 -5.09 -5.11
CA GLN A 235 8.30 -6.47 -5.62
C GLN A 235 9.16 -7.47 -4.84
N ALA A 236 10.27 -7.00 -4.26
CA ALA A 236 11.13 -7.80 -3.38
C ALA A 236 10.69 -7.75 -1.90
N GLY A 237 9.55 -7.13 -1.57
CA GLY A 237 9.06 -7.01 -0.19
C GLY A 237 9.74 -5.91 0.65
N HIS A 238 10.54 -5.06 0.03
CA HIS A 238 11.29 -3.96 0.65
C HIS A 238 10.72 -2.59 0.32
#